data_AF-A0A2D6T250-F1
#
_entry.id   AF-A0A2D6T250-F1
#
_cell.length_a   1.000
_cell.length_b   1.000
_cell.length_c   1.000
_cell.angle_alpha   90.00
_cell.angle_beta   90.00
_cell.angle_gamma   90.00
#
_symmetry.space_group_name_H-M   'P 1'
#
loop_
_entity.id
_entity.type
_entity.pdbx_description
1 polymer ?
#
loop_
_entity_poly.entity_id
_entity_poly.type
_entity_poly.pdbx_seq_one_letter_code
_entity_poly.pdbx_strand_id
1 'polypeptide(L)' 'MRARLRDTVVALSAVVAVSGLASLPLLERFHGLDIDLLHWLRAHIAAPDRGPVDSPAVVIAIDEKTHATAPFEGIPKVM' A
#
# COMPACT_ATOMS: atom_id res chain seq x y z
N MET A 1 32.69 -18.37 -29.88
CA MET A 1 32.27 -16.95 -29.98
C MET A 1 30.83 -16.76 -30.46
N ARG A 2 30.37 -17.43 -31.54
CA ARG A 2 28.98 -17.28 -32.05
C ARG A 2 27.86 -17.60 -31.05
N ALA A 3 28.01 -18.64 -30.21
CA ALA A 3 27.01 -18.99 -29.19
C ALA A 3 26.84 -17.87 -28.15
N ARG A 4 27.94 -17.32 -27.62
CA ARG A 4 27.89 -16.19 -26.67
C ARG A 4 27.22 -14.96 -27.28
N LEU A 5 27.52 -14.63 -28.54
CA LEU A 5 26.89 -13.50 -29.22
C LEU A 5 25.38 -13.72 -29.39
N ARG A 6 24.96 -14.91 -29.82
CA ARG A 6 23.55 -15.28 -29.94
C ARG A 6 22.84 -15.15 -28.59
N ASP A 7 23.42 -15.70 -27.53
CA ASP A 7 22.80 -15.72 -26.21
C ASP A 7 22.70 -14.29 -25.65
N THR A 8 23.70 -13.43 -25.88
CA THR A 8 23.62 -12.00 -25.55
C THR A 8 22.52 -11.29 -26.32
N VAL A 9 22.37 -11.53 -27.62
CA VAL A 9 21.31 -10.91 -28.42
C VAL A 9 19.92 -11.36 -27.93
N VAL A 10 19.75 -12.64 -27.60
CA VAL A 10 18.50 -13.18 -27.05
C VAL A 10 18.19 -12.57 -25.67
N ALA A 11 19.19 -12.46 -24.80
CA ALA A 11 19.01 -11.84 -23.49
C ALA A 11 18.63 -10.36 -23.64
N LEU A 12 19.33 -9.62 -24.51
CA LEU A 12 19.07 -8.21 -24.74
C LEU A 12 17.68 -7.98 -25.36
N SER A 13 17.29 -8.80 -26.34
CA SER A 13 15.96 -8.70 -26.94
C SER A 13 14.85 -9.02 -25.95
N ALA A 14 15.04 -10.01 -25.08
CA ALA A 14 14.10 -10.33 -24.01
C ALA A 14 13.96 -9.16 -23.02
N VAL A 15 15.07 -8.57 -22.58
CA VAL A 15 15.05 -7.41 -21.66
C VAL A 15 14.32 -6.22 -22.29
N VAL A 16 14.64 -5.88 -23.54
CA VAL A 16 13.98 -4.78 -24.27
C VAL A 16 12.49 -5.05 -24.44
N ALA A 17 12.11 -6.28 -24.83
CA ALA A 17 10.71 -6.65 -25.01
C ALA A 17 9.92 -6.55 -23.69
N VAL A 18 10.44 -7.12 -22.59
CA VAL A 18 9.77 -7.10 -21.29
C VAL A 18 9.68 -5.67 -20.74
N SER A 19 10.75 -4.89 -20.85
CA SER A 19 10.77 -3.50 -20.35
C SER A 19 9.83 -2.61 -21.16
N GLY A 20 9.81 -2.80 -22.48
CA GLY A 20 8.90 -2.08 -23.38
C GLY A 20 7.44 -2.43 -23.11
N LEU A 21 7.13 -3.71 -22.90
CA LEU A 21 5.79 -4.16 -22.50
C LEU A 21 5.41 -3.52 -21.16
N ALA A 22 6.26 -3.63 -20.13
CA ALA A 22 6.00 -3.09 -18.79
C ALA A 22 5.77 -1.57 -18.74
N SER A 23 6.31 -0.83 -19.72
CA SER A 23 6.17 0.63 -19.81
C SER A 23 4.90 1.10 -20.54
N LEU A 24 4.03 0.18 -20.99
CA LEU A 24 2.82 0.54 -21.71
C LEU A 24 1.80 1.21 -20.77
N PRO A 25 1.17 2.33 -21.18
CA PRO A 25 0.17 3.03 -20.36
C PRO A 25 -1.10 2.19 -20.09
N LEU A 26 -1.30 1.10 -20.84
CA LEU A 26 -2.39 0.15 -20.56
C LEU A 26 -2.15 -0.63 -19.27
N LEU A 27 -0.88 -0.89 -18.90
CA LEU A 27 -0.51 -1.59 -17.67
C LEU A 27 -0.67 -0.73 -16.42
N GLU A 28 -0.62 0.60 -16.56
CA GLU A 28 -0.97 1.53 -15.47
C GLU A 28 -2.40 1.33 -14.96
N ARG A 29 -3.31 0.75 -15.77
CA ARG A 29 -4.66 0.41 -15.30
C ARG A 29 -4.69 -0.76 -14.33
N PHE A 30 -3.61 -1.54 -14.28
CA PHE A 30 -3.44 -2.67 -13.36
C PHE A 30 -2.58 -2.27 -12.15
N HIS A 31 -2.09 -1.01 -12.07
CA HIS A 31 -1.45 -0.50 -10.86
C HIS A 31 -2.44 -0.52 -9.69
N GLY A 32 -2.02 -1.04 -8.54
CA GLY A 32 -2.88 -1.19 -7.35
C GLY A 32 -3.61 -2.53 -7.25
N LEU A 33 -3.61 -3.35 -8.31
CA LEU A 33 -4.16 -4.71 -8.21
C LEU A 33 -3.27 -5.66 -7.41
N ASP A 34 -2.00 -5.31 -7.23
CA ASP A 34 -1.06 -6.03 -6.37
C ASP A 34 -1.51 -5.99 -4.91
N ILE A 35 -1.86 -4.80 -4.39
CA ILE A 35 -2.34 -4.67 -3.02
C ILE A 35 -3.72 -5.31 -2.85
N ASP A 36 -4.60 -5.19 -3.83
CA ASP A 36 -5.93 -5.82 -3.80
C ASP A 36 -5.83 -7.35 -3.83
N LEU A 37 -4.95 -7.90 -4.67
CA LEU A 37 -4.70 -9.33 -4.75
C LEU A 37 -4.07 -9.86 -3.45
N LEU A 38 -3.12 -9.13 -2.86
CA LEU A 38 -2.55 -9.48 -1.57
C LEU A 38 -3.59 -9.41 -0.44
N HIS A 39 -4.51 -8.44 -0.50
CA HIS A 39 -5.61 -8.32 0.45
C HIS A 39 -6.61 -9.49 0.31
N TRP A 40 -6.97 -9.83 -0.92
CA TRP A 40 -7.80 -10.99 -1.23
C TRP A 40 -7.15 -12.29 -0.76
N LEU A 41 -5.86 -12.47 -1.06
CA LEU A 41 -5.09 -13.65 -0.65
C LEU A 41 -4.99 -13.74 0.87
N ARG A 42 -4.73 -12.61 1.54
CA ARG A 42 -4.76 -12.51 3.00
C ARG A 42 -6.11 -12.96 3.55
N ALA A 43 -7.23 -12.54 2.97
CA ALA A 43 -8.55 -12.97 3.43
C ALA A 43 -8.79 -14.48 3.30
N HIS A 44 -8.10 -15.15 2.36
CA HIS A 44 -8.23 -16.60 2.14
C HIS A 44 -7.25 -17.43 2.97
N ILE A 45 -6.06 -16.91 3.25
CA ILE A 45 -4.99 -17.65 3.97
C ILE A 45 -4.96 -17.29 5.46
N ALA A 46 -5.23 -16.03 5.81
CA ALA A 46 -5.27 -15.62 7.21
C ALA A 46 -6.56 -16.09 7.87
N ALA A 47 -6.47 -16.40 9.17
CA ALA A 47 -7.59 -16.81 10.00
C ALA A 47 -8.76 -15.80 9.90
N PRO A 48 -10.02 -16.23 10.18
CA PRO A 48 -11.21 -15.40 10.03
C PRO A 48 -11.02 -14.06 10.75
N ASP A 49 -11.66 -13.05 10.18
CA ASP A 49 -11.82 -11.73 10.79
C ASP A 49 -11.88 -11.86 12.31
N ARG A 50 -11.01 -11.14 13.03
CA ARG A 50 -11.18 -11.00 14.47
C ARG A 50 -12.48 -10.22 14.58
N GLY A 51 -13.59 -10.96 14.68
CA GLY A 51 -14.94 -10.43 14.71
C GLY A 51 -14.97 -9.24 15.65
N PRO A 52 -15.84 -8.25 15.38
CA PRO A 52 -15.73 -6.90 15.91
C PRO A 52 -15.18 -6.95 17.32
N VAL A 53 -13.95 -6.48 17.47
CA VAL A 53 -13.42 -6.29 18.81
C VAL A 53 -14.40 -5.31 19.41
N ASP A 54 -15.15 -5.73 20.43
CA ASP A 54 -15.92 -4.85 21.29
C ASP A 54 -14.91 -3.93 21.99
N SER A 55 -14.40 -2.99 21.20
CA SER A 55 -13.48 -1.97 21.61
C SER A 55 -14.40 -0.83 22.02
N PRO A 56 -14.39 -0.43 23.31
CA PRO A 56 -15.17 0.70 23.76
C PRO A 56 -14.63 1.95 23.09
N ALA A 57 -15.20 2.29 21.94
CA ALA A 57 -14.93 3.55 21.27
C ALA A 57 -15.64 4.65 22.06
N VAL A 58 -14.86 5.57 22.63
CA VAL A 58 -15.39 6.74 23.34
C VAL A 58 -15.22 7.95 22.43
N VAL A 59 -16.34 8.60 22.10
CA VAL A 59 -16.31 9.89 21.41
C VAL A 59 -16.09 10.97 22.47
N ILE A 60 -14.97 11.67 22.37
CA ILE A 60 -14.64 12.81 23.25
C ILE A 60 -14.79 14.08 22.43
N ALA A 61 -15.84 14.85 22.71
CA ALA A 61 -15.98 16.19 22.14
C ALA A 61 -15.09 17.16 22.91
N ILE A 62 -14.21 17.87 22.21
CA ILE A 62 -13.33 18.89 22.77
C ILE A 62 -13.70 20.22 22.11
N ASP A 63 -14.08 21.20 22.92
CA ASP A 63 -14.32 22.57 22.47
C ASP A 63 -13.18 23.50 22.95
N GLU A 64 -13.29 24.78 22.59
CA GLU A 64 -12.32 25.81 22.97
C GLU A 64 -12.22 25.98 24.48
N LYS A 65 -13.33 25.85 25.23
CA LYS A 65 -13.34 25.96 26.69
C LYS A 65 -12.60 24.78 27.33
N THR A 66 -12.81 23.57 26.83
CA THR A 66 -12.14 22.34 27.26
C THR A 66 -10.64 22.48 27.04
N HIS A 67 -10.24 23.06 25.91
CA HIS A 67 -8.86 23.39 25.58
C HIS A 67 -8.22 24.46 26.47
N ALA A 68 -9.02 25.31 27.10
CA ALA A 68 -8.58 26.39 27.99
C ALA A 68 -8.70 26.01 29.48
N THR A 69 -9.10 24.78 29.79
CA THR A 69 -9.25 24.29 31.17
C THR A 69 -8.24 23.16 31.41
N ALA A 70 -7.82 22.98 32.67
CA ALA A 70 -7.02 21.82 33.06
C ALA A 70 -7.72 20.49 32.66
N PRO A 71 -6.97 19.46 32.19
CA PRO A 71 -5.52 19.38 32.11
C PRO A 71 -4.91 19.95 30.82
N PHE A 72 -5.72 20.44 29.88
CA PHE A 72 -5.27 20.80 28.53
C PHE A 72 -4.70 22.22 28.41
N GLU A 73 -4.87 23.03 29.45
CA GLU A 73 -4.33 24.38 29.54
C GLU A 73 -2.79 24.37 29.51
N GLY A 74 -2.20 25.21 28.66
CA GLY A 74 -0.74 25.39 28.56
C GLY A 74 0.03 24.27 27.86
N ILE A 75 -0.64 23.22 27.36
CA ILE A 75 0.01 22.15 26.59
C ILE A 75 0.28 22.61 25.14
N PRO A 76 1.47 22.35 24.56
CA PRO A 76 1.77 22.64 23.15
C PRO A 76 0.77 21.94 22.22
N LYS A 77 0.21 22.69 21.26
CA LYS A 77 -0.78 22.18 20.31
C LYS A 77 -0.16 22.10 18.92
N VAL A 78 -0.27 20.94 18.29
CA VAL A 78 0.11 20.75 16.88
C VAL A 78 -1.15 21.01 16.07
N MET A 79 -1.11 22.02 15.19
CA MET A 79 -2.12 22.25 14.16
C MET A 79 -1.82 21.40 12.93
#